data_AF-A0A510BBU3-F1
#
_entry.id   AF-A0A510BBU3-F1
#
_cell.length_a   1.000
_cell.length_b   1.000
_cell.length_c   1.000
_cell.angle_alpha   90.00
_cell.angle_beta   90.00
_cell.angle_gamma   90.00
#
_symmetry.space_group_name_H-M   'P 1'
#
loop_
_entity.id
_entity.type
_entity.pdbx_description
1 polymer ?
#
loop_
_entity_poly.entity_id
_entity_poly.type
_entity_poly.pdbx_seq_one_letter_code
_entity_poly.pdbx_strand_id
1 'polypeptide(L)'
;MEKESIILTITIILVAIPITWLIQYYLSSSEDVLAKYDVHHVEFTTINGRNVSIVYQIKNLEDPSSVKGKLDVQTKTEICYIVWYIFNKYPNVDEVQIISYYSHEGRFIEYYKFKIDRRNAELAGLLNISKEDLANNIYHYYNKLIKLGKLKVHSE
;
A
#
# COMPACT_ATOMS: atom_id res chain seq x y z
N MET A 1 -21.87 -43.86 3.84
CA MET A 1 -22.15 -42.42 4.02
C MET A 1 -21.27 -41.74 5.05
N GLU A 2 -21.14 -42.21 6.30
CA GLU A 2 -20.30 -41.52 7.31
C GLU A 2 -18.80 -41.50 6.97
N LYS A 3 -18.24 -42.62 6.50
CA LYS A 3 -16.80 -42.71 6.16
C LYS A 3 -16.39 -41.80 5.00
N GLU A 4 -17.22 -41.68 3.97
CA GLU A 4 -16.96 -40.80 2.82
C GLU A 4 -17.05 -39.33 3.20
N SER A 5 -17.99 -38.96 4.08
CA SER A 5 -18.07 -37.59 4.62
C SER A 5 -16.86 -37.24 5.49
N ILE A 6 -16.37 -38.20 6.30
CA ILE A 6 -15.17 -37.99 7.12
C ILE A 6 -13.93 -37.80 6.23
N ILE A 7 -13.75 -38.64 5.20
CA ILE A 7 -12.62 -38.54 4.27
C ILE A 7 -12.65 -37.21 3.50
N LEU A 8 -13.83 -36.79 3.04
CA LEU A 8 -14.01 -35.52 2.34
C LEU A 8 -13.65 -34.33 3.23
N THR A 9 -14.11 -34.36 4.49
CA THR A 9 -13.81 -33.30 5.49
C THR A 9 -12.32 -33.21 5.77
N ILE A 10 -11.65 -34.35 5.97
CA ILE A 10 -10.20 -34.41 6.19
C ILE A 10 -9.43 -33.85 4.98
N THR A 11 -9.89 -34.16 3.77
CA THR A 11 -9.26 -33.69 2.52
C THR A 11 -9.41 -32.17 2.36
N ILE A 12 -10.59 -31.62 2.68
CA ILE A 12 -10.82 -30.17 2.67
C ILE A 12 -9.90 -29.46 3.65
N ILE A 13 -9.76 -29.99 4.88
CA ILE A 13 -8.88 -29.41 5.91
C ILE A 13 -7.42 -29.45 5.46
N LEU A 14 -6.96 -30.59 4.92
CA LEU A 14 -5.59 -30.78 4.44
C LEU A 14 -5.22 -29.84 3.28
N VAL A 15 -6.19 -29.42 2.46
CA VAL A 15 -5.97 -28.47 1.37
C VAL A 15 -6.10 -27.01 1.85
N ALA A 16 -7.05 -26.73 2.75
CA ALA A 16 -7.28 -25.37 3.23
C ALA A 16 -6.14 -24.84 4.11
N ILE A 17 -5.55 -25.67 4.98
CA ILE A 17 -4.48 -25.25 5.89
C ILE A 17 -3.26 -24.71 5.13
N PRO A 18 -2.66 -25.43 4.14
CA PRO A 18 -1.53 -24.92 3.36
C PRO A 18 -1.83 -23.61 2.64
N ILE A 19 -3.05 -23.46 2.10
CA ILE A 19 -3.45 -22.24 1.39
C ILE A 19 -3.52 -21.05 2.36
N THR A 20 -4.15 -21.23 3.52
CA THR A 20 -4.22 -20.17 4.54
C THR A 20 -2.84 -19.79 5.09
N TRP A 21 -1.96 -20.77 5.30
CA TRP A 21 -0.56 -20.53 5.68
C TRP A 21 0.21 -19.76 4.62
N LEU A 22 0.03 -20.10 3.34
CA LEU A 22 0.66 -19.39 2.23
C LEU A 22 0.19 -17.93 2.21
N ILE A 23 -1.13 -17.69 2.35
CA ILE A 23 -1.70 -16.34 2.39
C ILE A 23 -1.13 -15.53 3.57
N GLN A 24 -1.08 -16.12 4.77
CA GLN A 24 -0.50 -15.46 5.97
C GLN A 24 0.98 -15.11 5.79
N TYR A 25 1.79 -16.04 5.27
CA TYR A 25 3.20 -15.80 5.00
C TYR A 25 3.41 -14.70 3.94
N TYR A 26 2.59 -14.67 2.89
CA TYR A 26 2.64 -13.63 1.87
C TYR A 26 2.28 -12.25 2.45
N LEU A 27 1.32 -12.19 3.37
CA LEU A 27 0.89 -10.97 4.06
C LEU A 27 1.98 -10.44 5.01
N SER A 28 2.60 -11.30 5.84
CA SER A 28 3.66 -10.87 6.76
C SER A 28 4.91 -10.36 6.02
N SER A 29 5.31 -11.05 4.95
CA SER A 29 6.45 -10.63 4.11
C SER A 29 6.26 -9.24 3.47
N SER A 30 5.02 -8.78 3.28
CA SER A 30 4.73 -7.43 2.77
C SER A 30 4.93 -6.33 3.79
N GLU A 31 4.47 -6.60 5.01
CA GLU A 31 4.63 -5.66 6.11
C GLU A 31 6.12 -5.42 6.36
N ASP A 32 6.96 -6.45 6.27
CA ASP A 32 8.43 -6.32 6.40
C ASP A 32 9.08 -5.43 5.33
N VAL A 33 8.58 -5.43 4.10
CA VAL A 33 9.14 -4.60 3.01
C VAL A 33 8.69 -3.16 3.15
N LEU A 34 7.42 -2.94 3.50
CA LEU A 34 6.84 -1.60 3.62
C LEU A 34 7.18 -0.92 4.94
N ALA A 35 7.53 -1.67 5.99
CA ALA A 35 7.97 -1.14 7.28
C ALA A 35 9.18 -0.20 7.17
N LYS A 36 10.05 -0.40 6.16
CA LYS A 36 11.20 0.49 5.86
C LYS A 36 10.80 1.89 5.42
N TYR A 37 9.53 2.08 5.07
CA TYR A 37 8.93 3.34 4.65
C TYR A 37 7.88 3.81 5.66
N ASP A 38 8.04 3.46 6.93
CA ASP A 38 7.16 3.83 8.03
C ASP A 38 5.69 3.40 7.84
N VAL A 39 5.46 2.36 7.03
CA VAL A 39 4.13 1.75 6.87
C VAL A 39 3.90 0.79 8.02
N HIS A 40 2.87 1.06 8.81
CA HIS A 40 2.54 0.28 9.99
C HIS A 40 1.45 -0.76 9.73
N HIS A 41 0.57 -0.48 8.77
CA HIS A 41 -0.54 -1.38 8.48
C HIS A 41 -0.98 -1.25 7.03
N VAL A 42 -1.36 -2.37 6.43
CA VAL A 42 -2.02 -2.42 5.12
C VAL A 42 -3.35 -3.16 5.29
N GLU A 43 -4.43 -2.45 5.06
CA GLU A 43 -5.78 -2.97 5.08
C GLU A 43 -6.24 -3.27 3.65
N PHE A 44 -6.88 -4.41 3.44
CA PHE A 44 -7.54 -4.75 2.19
C PHE A 44 -9.04 -4.78 2.42
N THR A 45 -9.78 -3.95 1.69
CA THR A 45 -11.23 -3.80 1.87
C THR A 45 -11.92 -3.61 0.52
N THR A 46 -13.26 -3.59 0.54
CA THR A 46 -14.06 -3.31 -0.65
C THR A 46 -14.85 -2.02 -0.44
N ILE A 47 -14.63 -1.03 -1.31
CA ILE A 47 -15.34 0.25 -1.28
C ILE A 47 -16.04 0.45 -2.62
N ASN A 48 -17.37 0.58 -2.61
CA ASN A 48 -18.19 0.74 -3.82
C ASN A 48 -17.93 -0.34 -4.89
N GLY A 49 -17.75 -1.59 -4.45
CA GLY A 49 -17.51 -2.74 -5.34
C GLY A 49 -16.10 -2.81 -5.95
N ARG A 50 -15.15 -2.00 -5.46
CA ARG A 50 -13.74 -2.04 -5.87
C ARG A 50 -12.87 -2.57 -4.73
N ASN A 51 -11.87 -3.37 -5.08
CA ASN A 51 -10.86 -3.84 -4.14
C ASN A 51 -9.87 -2.71 -3.84
N VAL A 52 -9.90 -2.20 -2.61
CA VAL A 52 -9.06 -1.09 -2.18
C VAL A 52 -8.04 -1.57 -1.17
N SER A 53 -6.78 -1.20 -1.37
CA SER A 53 -5.73 -1.31 -0.37
C SER A 53 -5.53 0.04 0.30
N ILE A 54 -5.70 0.10 1.62
CA ILE A 54 -5.47 1.29 2.45
C ILE A 54 -4.16 1.08 3.21
N VAL A 55 -3.18 1.91 2.94
CA VAL A 55 -1.85 1.88 3.52
C VAL A 55 -1.75 2.96 4.58
N TYR A 56 -1.53 2.57 5.82
CA TYR A 56 -1.38 3.48 6.96
C TYR A 56 0.10 3.70 7.25
N GLN A 57 0.54 4.94 7.13
CA GLN A 57 1.92 5.37 7.35
C GLN A 57 2.00 6.30 8.57
N ILE A 58 3.05 6.19 9.39
CA ILE A 58 3.29 7.11 10.52
C ILE A 58 4.71 7.68 10.40
N LYS A 59 4.82 8.92 9.93
CA LYS A 59 6.10 9.63 9.78
C LYS A 59 6.55 10.23 11.11
N ASN A 60 7.82 10.08 11.41
CA ASN A 60 8.51 10.88 12.41
C ASN A 60 9.11 12.10 11.72
N LEU A 61 8.44 13.26 11.85
CA LEU A 61 8.91 14.53 11.30
C LEU A 61 9.77 15.24 12.35
N GLU A 62 11.00 15.60 12.01
CA GLU A 62 11.90 16.34 12.91
C GLU A 62 11.38 17.75 13.24
N ASP A 63 10.81 18.44 12.24
CA ASP A 63 10.09 19.70 12.42
C ASP A 63 8.76 19.67 11.67
N PRO A 64 7.65 19.30 12.34
CA PRO A 64 6.31 19.27 11.75
C PRO A 64 5.86 20.61 11.14
N SER A 65 6.39 21.72 11.65
CA SER A 65 6.08 23.08 11.21
C SER A 65 6.66 23.38 9.81
N SER A 66 7.79 22.75 9.47
CA SER A 66 8.47 22.91 8.18
C SER A 66 7.76 22.23 7.00
N VAL A 67 6.80 21.34 7.30
CA VAL A 67 6.18 20.43 6.32
C VAL A 67 4.77 20.85 5.92
N LYS A 68 4.32 22.03 6.38
CA LYS A 68 2.99 22.56 6.06
C LYS A 68 2.82 22.76 4.56
N GLY A 69 1.85 22.05 3.99
CA GLY A 69 1.44 22.18 2.59
C GLY A 69 2.45 21.67 1.55
N LYS A 70 3.55 21.02 1.96
CA LYS A 70 4.55 20.46 1.04
C LYS A 70 5.01 19.10 1.50
N LEU A 71 5.16 18.18 0.56
CA LEU A 71 5.85 16.92 0.81
C LEU A 71 7.37 17.12 0.66
N ASP A 72 8.13 16.63 1.63
CA ASP A 72 9.58 16.49 1.53
C ASP A 72 9.97 15.48 0.42
N VAL A 73 11.23 15.52 0.02
CA VAL A 73 11.76 14.72 -1.10
C VAL A 73 11.62 13.22 -0.83
N GLN A 74 11.83 12.77 0.41
CA GLN A 74 11.74 11.37 0.78
C GLN A 74 10.29 10.88 0.74
N THR A 75 9.34 11.64 1.28
CA THR A 75 7.92 11.27 1.22
C THR A 75 7.41 11.11 -0.22
N LYS A 76 7.94 11.90 -1.16
CA LYS A 76 7.60 11.77 -2.59
C LYS A 76 8.04 10.43 -3.17
N THR A 77 9.26 9.99 -2.84
CA THR A 77 9.79 8.70 -3.31
C THR A 77 9.06 7.53 -2.65
N GLU A 78 8.72 7.66 -1.36
CA GLU A 78 7.93 6.69 -0.60
C GLU A 78 6.56 6.44 -1.22
N ILE A 79 5.80 7.49 -1.54
CA ILE A 79 4.49 7.36 -2.21
C ILE A 79 4.64 6.52 -3.49
N CYS A 80 5.65 6.83 -4.31
CA CYS A 80 5.88 6.13 -5.56
C CYS A 80 6.19 4.64 -5.34
N TYR A 81 7.04 4.34 -4.36
CA TYR A 81 7.42 2.96 -4.04
C TYR A 81 6.24 2.17 -3.47
N ILE A 82 5.48 2.74 -2.54
CA ILE A 82 4.33 2.09 -1.91
C ILE A 82 3.29 1.72 -2.99
N VAL A 83 2.95 2.67 -3.88
CA VAL A 83 1.99 2.42 -4.96
C VAL A 83 2.48 1.33 -5.90
N TRP A 84 3.76 1.41 -6.32
CA TRP A 84 4.37 0.38 -7.18
C TRP A 84 4.31 -0.99 -6.51
N TYR A 85 4.72 -1.08 -5.24
CA TYR A 85 4.78 -2.32 -4.51
C TYR A 85 3.41 -2.97 -4.37
N ILE A 86 2.40 -2.22 -3.95
CA ILE A 86 1.04 -2.74 -3.76
C ILE A 86 0.48 -3.26 -5.09
N PHE A 87 0.58 -2.50 -6.19
CA PHE A 87 0.00 -2.95 -7.46
C PHE A 87 0.74 -4.13 -8.10
N ASN A 88 2.07 -4.23 -7.93
CA ASN A 88 2.85 -5.35 -8.46
C ASN A 88 2.74 -6.60 -7.58
N LYS A 89 2.55 -6.47 -6.26
CA LYS A 89 2.37 -7.61 -5.35
C LYS A 89 0.93 -8.12 -5.34
N TYR A 90 -0.06 -7.23 -5.46
CA TYR A 90 -1.48 -7.56 -5.37
C TYR A 90 -2.20 -7.24 -6.69
N PRO A 91 -2.32 -8.22 -7.60
CA PRO A 91 -2.90 -8.00 -8.92
C PRO A 91 -4.40 -7.66 -8.87
N ASN A 92 -5.09 -8.11 -7.81
CA ASN A 92 -6.54 -7.91 -7.65
C ASN A 92 -6.91 -6.58 -6.97
N VAL A 93 -5.94 -5.73 -6.62
CA VAL A 93 -6.19 -4.41 -6.04
C VAL A 93 -6.50 -3.42 -7.17
N ASP A 94 -7.68 -2.81 -7.12
CA ASP A 94 -8.18 -1.83 -8.08
C ASP A 94 -7.76 -0.40 -7.72
N GLU A 95 -7.49 -0.14 -6.43
CA GLU A 95 -7.16 1.19 -5.93
C GLU A 95 -6.23 1.13 -4.72
N VAL A 96 -5.25 2.03 -4.69
CA VAL A 96 -4.36 2.23 -3.55
C VAL A 96 -4.69 3.58 -2.92
N GLN A 97 -4.91 3.56 -1.62
CA GLN A 97 -5.02 4.74 -0.76
C GLN A 97 -3.87 4.73 0.24
N ILE A 98 -3.16 5.83 0.39
CA ILE A 98 -2.15 6.03 1.42
C ILE A 98 -2.67 7.10 2.36
N ILE A 99 -2.74 6.78 3.64
CA ILE A 99 -3.09 7.72 4.71
C ILE A 99 -1.88 7.81 5.62
N SER A 100 -1.23 8.97 5.60
CA SER A 100 -0.04 9.22 6.39
C SER A 100 -0.37 10.13 7.56
N TYR A 101 0.19 9.81 8.72
CA TYR A 101 0.10 10.58 9.94
C TYR A 101 1.49 10.97 10.44
N TYR A 102 1.57 11.97 11.31
CA TYR A 102 2.74 12.24 12.12
C TYR A 102 2.34 12.45 13.57
N SER A 103 3.27 12.19 14.48
CA SER A 103 3.05 12.45 15.91
C SER A 103 3.34 13.91 16.24
N HIS A 104 2.40 14.59 16.87
CA HIS A 104 2.57 15.94 17.39
C HIS A 104 1.75 16.11 18.68
N GLU A 105 2.40 16.54 19.75
CA GLU A 105 1.77 16.75 21.07
C GLU A 105 0.95 15.54 21.58
N GLY A 106 1.45 14.32 21.33
CA GLY A 106 0.80 13.09 21.75
C GLY A 106 -0.44 12.71 20.93
N ARG A 107 -0.66 13.35 19.78
CA ARG A 107 -1.75 13.04 18.84
C ARG A 107 -1.18 12.68 17.47
N PHE A 108 -1.90 11.80 16.76
CA PHE A 108 -1.66 11.56 15.36
C PHE A 108 -2.41 12.60 14.53
N ILE A 109 -1.65 13.40 13.78
CA ILE A 109 -2.19 14.39 12.85
C ILE A 109 -1.99 13.86 11.44
N GLU A 110 -3.03 13.97 10.59
CA GLU A 110 -2.94 13.60 9.18
C GLU A 110 -1.87 14.46 8.50
N TYR A 111 -0.87 13.82 7.88
CA TYR A 111 0.14 14.49 7.07
C TYR A 111 -0.32 14.65 5.63
N TYR A 112 -0.71 13.54 5.00
CA TYR A 112 -1.24 13.54 3.65
C TYR A 112 -2.15 12.34 3.41
N LYS A 113 -3.01 12.50 2.40
CA LYS A 113 -3.80 11.43 1.80
C LYS A 113 -3.51 11.37 0.31
N PHE A 114 -3.12 10.20 -0.18
CA PHE A 114 -2.94 9.94 -1.59
C PHE A 114 -3.86 8.82 -2.04
N LYS A 115 -4.46 8.94 -3.22
CA LYS A 115 -5.31 7.91 -3.80
C LYS A 115 -5.08 7.80 -5.30
N ILE A 116 -4.94 6.59 -5.81
CA ILE A 116 -4.86 6.33 -7.25
C ILE A 116 -5.48 4.97 -7.59
N ASP A 117 -6.19 4.92 -8.71
CA ASP A 117 -6.71 3.66 -9.27
C ASP A 117 -5.66 2.95 -10.14
N ARG A 118 -5.83 1.63 -10.31
CA ARG A 118 -4.90 0.77 -11.04
C ARG A 118 -4.70 1.24 -12.49
N ARG A 119 -5.77 1.65 -13.16
CA ARG A 119 -5.74 2.15 -14.54
C ARG A 119 -4.86 3.39 -14.67
N ASN A 120 -4.98 4.33 -13.74
CA ASN A 120 -4.17 5.54 -13.73
C ASN A 120 -2.71 5.24 -13.38
N ALA A 121 -2.44 4.26 -12.52
CA ALA A 121 -1.07 3.77 -12.29
C ALA A 121 -0.48 3.08 -13.53
N GLU A 122 -1.31 2.42 -14.34
CA GLU A 122 -0.92 1.83 -15.63
C GLU A 122 -0.54 2.91 -16.64
N LEU A 123 -1.38 3.95 -16.76
CA LEU A 123 -1.10 5.12 -17.58
C LEU A 123 0.16 5.88 -17.12
N ALA A 124 0.47 5.83 -15.82
CA ALA A 124 1.73 6.37 -15.30
C ALA A 124 2.96 5.55 -15.75
N GLY A 125 2.75 4.31 -16.21
CA GLY A 125 3.80 3.35 -16.55
C GLY A 125 4.42 2.70 -15.32
N LEU A 126 3.69 2.65 -14.19
CA LEU A 126 4.20 2.12 -12.91
C LEU A 126 3.99 0.61 -12.75
N LEU A 127 3.12 0.01 -13.55
CA LEU A 127 2.82 -1.42 -13.50
C LEU A 127 3.89 -2.22 -14.26
N ASN A 128 4.30 -3.36 -13.69
CA ASN A 128 5.21 -4.34 -14.31
C ASN A 128 6.62 -3.82 -14.63
N ILE A 129 7.06 -2.73 -14.01
CA ILE A 129 8.45 -2.26 -14.10
C ILE A 129 9.31 -2.91 -13.01
N SER A 130 10.59 -3.10 -13.29
CA SER A 130 11.54 -3.62 -12.29
C SER A 130 11.75 -2.62 -11.15
N LYS A 131 12.26 -3.12 -10.01
CA LYS A 131 12.63 -2.26 -8.88
C LYS A 131 13.77 -1.32 -9.26
N GLU A 132 14.73 -1.78 -10.08
CA GLU A 132 15.82 -0.93 -10.58
C GLU A 132 15.30 0.20 -11.46
N ASP A 133 14.37 -0.08 -12.38
CA ASP A 133 13.78 0.93 -13.26
C ASP A 133 12.99 1.98 -12.50
N LEU A 134 12.23 1.54 -11.48
CA LEU A 134 11.55 2.43 -10.55
C LEU A 134 12.56 3.35 -9.85
N ALA A 135 13.62 2.79 -9.26
CA ALA A 135 14.61 3.55 -8.50
C ALA A 135 15.31 4.61 -9.38
N ASN A 136 15.69 4.23 -10.60
CA ASN A 136 16.35 5.12 -11.55
C ASN A 136 15.46 6.29 -12.04
N ASN A 137 14.13 6.12 -12.00
CA ASN A 137 13.18 7.08 -12.57
C ASN A 137 12.11 7.54 -11.56
N ILE A 138 12.38 7.42 -10.25
CA ILE A 138 11.37 7.55 -9.21
C ILE A 138 10.67 8.92 -9.21
N TYR A 139 11.40 10.00 -9.50
CA TYR A 139 10.83 11.34 -9.60
C TYR A 139 9.94 11.54 -10.82
N HIS A 140 10.29 10.89 -11.95
CA HIS A 140 9.46 10.91 -13.15
C HIS A 140 8.13 10.22 -12.90
N TYR A 141 8.17 9.05 -12.25
CA TYR A 141 6.97 8.33 -11.86
C TYR A 141 6.13 9.08 -10.82
N TYR A 142 6.76 9.66 -9.80
CA TYR A 142 6.08 10.49 -8.80
C TYR A 142 5.29 11.63 -9.48
N ASN A 143 5.91 12.36 -10.41
CA ASN A 143 5.26 13.47 -11.12
C ASN A 143 4.04 13.02 -11.94
N LYS A 144 4.07 11.81 -12.51
CA LYS A 144 2.91 11.24 -13.20
C LYS A 144 1.82 10.81 -12.20
N LEU A 145 2.22 10.18 -11.09
CA LEU A 145 1.30 9.72 -10.06
C LEU A 145 0.51 10.86 -9.44
N ILE A 146 1.13 11.99 -9.11
CA ILE A 146 0.41 13.13 -8.53
C ILE A 146 -0.53 13.83 -9.53
N LYS A 147 -0.27 13.70 -10.85
CA LYS A 147 -1.14 14.25 -11.90
C LYS A 147 -2.35 13.36 -12.16
N LEU A 148 -2.19 12.05 -12.05
CA LEU A 148 -3.22 11.04 -12.35
C LEU A 148 -3.97 10.56 -11.10
N GLY A 149 -3.37 10.71 -9.93
CA GLY A 149 -3.96 10.43 -8.62
C GLY A 149 -4.55 11.67 -7.97
N LYS A 150 -4.99 11.52 -6.72
CA LYS A 150 -5.50 12.57 -5.86
C LYS A 150 -4.62 12.69 -4.63
N LEU A 151 -3.82 13.75 -4.56
CA LEU A 151 -3.01 14.08 -3.40
C LEU A 151 -3.65 15.22 -2.62
N LYS A 152 -3.86 15.02 -1.32
CA LYS A 152 -4.21 16.06 -0.35
C LYS A 152 -3.11 16.10 0.70
N VAL A 153 -2.42 17.23 0.82
CA VAL A 153 -1.42 17.47 1.87
C VAL A 153 -2.07 18.34 2.94
N HIS A 154 -1.84 18.01 4.21
CA HIS A 154 -2.31 18.83 5.31
C HIS A 154 -1.62 20.19 5.30
N SER A 155 -2.40 21.26 5.40
CA SER A 155 -1.92 22.64 5.18
C SER A 155 -2.25 23.60 6.32
N GLU A 156 -2.83 23.11 7.43
CA GLU A 156 -3.28 23.93 8.57
C GLU A 156 -2.22 24.01 9.68
#